data_AF-A0A5C6NTT0-F1
#
_entry.id   AF-A0A5C6NTT0-F1
#
_cell.length_a   1.000
_cell.length_b   1.000
_cell.length_c   1.000
_cell.angle_alpha   90.00
_cell.angle_beta   90.00
_cell.angle_gamma   90.00
#
_symmetry.space_group_name_H-M   'P 1'
#
loop_
_entity.id
_entity.type
_entity.pdbx_description
1 polymer ?
#
loop_
_entity_poly.entity_id
_entity_poly.type
_entity_poly.pdbx_seq_one_letter_code
_entity_poly.pdbx_strand_id
1 'polypeptide(L)'
;MNSLALFRAYSDDSSGFESKGSNNVVFTSLAIYDHITSTLLHPNFPISDPLVKSKRKTSRNPQEKDEERSLPDQNLQEEGEYVLDSAPPPLTLAQKLGLVASPAPGLTEGEWRQVKARSIQQGESGQPCAICREEFLLQPQVLLSCSHVFHKTCLQAFERFSRRKCCPMCRKEQYETRVIHDAAQLFRHKCATRIQAYWRGYATRKGFAILRKYSSPQDKHQRRKFFEEKVIQRDVWDCPICLTALCSPGLPAEAETSQPPRGRRLVLLSCSHLFHQPCLEAFEAFSIQTRPPCPLCRSAYHKKLI
;
A
#
# COMPACT_ATOMS: atom_id res chain seq x y z
N MET A 1 -28.20 -86.40 -43.95
CA MET A 1 -26.76 -86.73 -43.97
C MET A 1 -26.20 -86.45 -42.59
N ASN A 2 -25.76 -87.51 -41.90
CA ASN A 2 -24.75 -87.62 -40.82
C ASN A 2 -24.85 -86.66 -39.61
N SER A 3 -24.65 -87.04 -38.36
CA SER A 3 -24.27 -88.30 -37.70
C SER A 3 -24.18 -87.99 -36.20
N LEU A 4 -24.82 -88.82 -35.37
CA LEU A 4 -24.37 -89.38 -34.07
C LEU A 4 -23.36 -88.56 -33.24
N ALA A 5 -23.74 -88.06 -32.05
CA ALA A 5 -23.74 -88.75 -30.75
C ALA A 5 -22.43 -88.56 -29.96
N LEU A 6 -22.53 -88.12 -28.70
CA LEU A 6 -21.91 -88.80 -27.57
C LEU A 6 -22.46 -88.28 -26.23
N PHE A 7 -23.19 -89.18 -25.59
CA PHE A 7 -23.50 -89.23 -24.17
C PHE A 7 -22.19 -89.48 -23.37
N ARG A 8 -22.00 -88.78 -22.24
CA ARG A 8 -21.70 -89.46 -20.97
C ARG A 8 -21.96 -88.56 -19.77
N ALA A 9 -22.73 -89.13 -18.86
CA ALA A 9 -23.09 -88.63 -17.54
C ALA A 9 -21.90 -88.62 -16.57
N TYR A 10 -21.97 -87.76 -15.55
CA TYR A 10 -21.72 -88.20 -14.17
C TYR A 10 -22.51 -87.34 -13.17
N SER A 11 -22.88 -87.99 -12.08
CA SER A 11 -24.01 -87.76 -11.17
C SER A 11 -23.90 -86.60 -10.20
N ASP A 12 -25.08 -86.24 -9.68
CA ASP A 12 -25.43 -85.83 -8.30
C ASP A 12 -24.46 -84.94 -7.52
N ASP A 13 -24.94 -83.77 -7.06
CA ASP A 13 -25.38 -83.74 -5.66
C ASP A 13 -26.41 -82.64 -5.39
N SER A 14 -27.42 -83.06 -4.63
CA SER A 14 -28.42 -82.27 -3.95
C SER A 14 -27.82 -81.39 -2.84
N SER A 15 -28.24 -80.13 -2.73
CA SER A 15 -28.54 -79.46 -1.44
C SER A 15 -28.84 -77.97 -1.67
N GLY A 16 -29.97 -77.51 -1.11
CA GLY A 16 -30.30 -76.10 -1.08
C GLY A 16 -29.38 -75.31 -0.15
N PHE A 17 -29.24 -74.00 -0.40
CA PHE A 17 -28.80 -73.07 0.63
C PHE A 17 -29.25 -71.62 0.36
N GLU A 18 -30.32 -71.25 1.05
CA GLU A 18 -30.46 -70.03 1.84
C GLU A 18 -30.15 -68.64 1.23
N SER A 19 -31.23 -67.87 1.04
CA SER A 19 -31.41 -66.44 1.32
C SER A 19 -30.17 -65.65 1.80
N LYS A 20 -29.23 -65.33 0.90
CA LYS A 20 -28.21 -64.28 1.10
C LYS A 20 -28.47 -62.99 0.31
N GLY A 21 -29.53 -62.97 -0.51
CA GLY A 21 -29.89 -61.84 -1.36
C GLY A 21 -30.66 -60.70 -0.66
N SER A 22 -31.49 -60.99 0.35
CA SER A 22 -32.39 -59.99 0.93
C SER A 22 -31.66 -58.96 1.82
N ASN A 23 -30.68 -59.40 2.63
CA ASN A 23 -29.97 -58.52 3.56
C ASN A 23 -29.16 -57.44 2.84
N ASN A 24 -28.62 -57.75 1.66
CA ASN A 24 -27.86 -56.80 0.86
C ASN A 24 -28.78 -55.74 0.22
N VAL A 25 -30.00 -56.13 -0.18
CA VAL A 25 -31.04 -55.22 -0.72
C VAL A 25 -31.60 -54.31 0.38
N VAL A 26 -31.79 -54.82 1.60
CA VAL A 26 -32.24 -54.00 2.74
C VAL A 26 -31.18 -52.97 3.14
N PHE A 27 -29.91 -53.37 3.24
CA PHE A 27 -28.82 -52.45 3.58
C PHE A 27 -28.59 -51.37 2.51
N THR A 28 -28.63 -51.75 1.22
CA THR A 28 -28.52 -50.78 0.12
C THR A 28 -29.70 -49.81 0.09
N SER A 29 -30.92 -50.29 0.33
CA SER A 29 -32.12 -49.44 0.43
C SER A 29 -32.05 -48.47 1.60
N LEU A 30 -31.59 -48.93 2.78
CA LEU A 30 -31.38 -48.07 3.95
C LEU A 30 -30.29 -47.03 3.72
N ALA A 31 -29.18 -47.40 3.07
CA ALA A 31 -28.11 -46.48 2.73
C ALA A 31 -28.60 -45.37 1.77
N ILE A 32 -29.40 -45.72 0.75
CA ILE A 32 -29.99 -44.76 -0.18
C ILE A 32 -31.00 -43.85 0.53
N TYR A 33 -31.85 -44.40 1.39
CA TYR A 33 -32.82 -43.63 2.15
C TYR A 33 -32.14 -42.61 3.08
N ASP A 34 -31.13 -43.05 3.85
CA ASP A 34 -30.31 -42.19 4.70
C ASP A 34 -29.63 -41.05 3.91
N HIS A 35 -29.09 -41.38 2.74
CA HIS A 35 -28.50 -40.40 1.84
C HIS A 35 -29.53 -39.35 1.37
N ILE A 36 -30.71 -39.79 0.95
CA ILE A 36 -31.79 -38.88 0.52
C ILE A 36 -32.21 -37.97 1.68
N THR A 37 -32.41 -38.51 2.88
CA THR A 37 -32.79 -37.71 4.06
C THR A 37 -31.69 -36.74 4.47
N SER A 38 -30.43 -37.16 4.46
CA SER A 38 -29.29 -36.31 4.83
C SER A 38 -28.99 -35.23 3.78
N THR A 39 -29.29 -35.47 2.50
CA THR A 39 -28.93 -34.54 1.42
C THR A 39 -30.08 -33.60 1.04
N LEU A 40 -31.34 -34.04 1.14
CA LEU A 40 -32.51 -33.23 0.75
C LEU A 40 -33.18 -32.49 1.91
N LEU A 41 -33.04 -32.93 3.16
CA LEU A 41 -33.66 -32.27 4.33
C LEU A 41 -32.74 -31.25 5.01
N HIS A 42 -31.52 -31.07 4.54
CA HIS A 42 -30.72 -29.87 4.82
C HIS A 42 -30.97 -28.84 3.71
N PRO A 43 -31.90 -27.88 3.87
CA PRO A 43 -31.86 -26.70 3.03
C PRO A 43 -30.56 -25.97 3.34
N ASN A 44 -29.76 -25.76 2.30
CA ASN A 44 -28.59 -24.91 2.28
C ASN A 44 -28.94 -23.47 2.68
N PHE A 45 -29.20 -23.18 3.95
CA PHE A 45 -29.24 -21.83 4.54
C PHE A 45 -29.21 -21.95 6.08
N PRO A 46 -28.15 -21.50 6.78
CA PRO A 46 -28.30 -21.12 8.17
C PRO A 46 -29.05 -19.79 8.21
N ILE A 47 -30.36 -19.86 8.49
CA ILE A 47 -31.16 -18.71 8.91
C ILE A 47 -30.87 -18.49 10.40
N SER A 48 -30.22 -17.35 10.67
CA SER A 48 -30.20 -16.58 11.92
C SER A 48 -29.78 -17.26 13.24
N ASP A 49 -28.61 -16.85 13.75
CA ASP A 49 -28.23 -17.01 15.16
C ASP A 49 -29.26 -16.34 16.09
N PRO A 50 -29.83 -17.08 17.08
CA PRO A 50 -30.55 -16.47 18.18
C PRO A 50 -29.57 -15.97 19.25
N LEU A 51 -29.62 -14.66 19.49
CA LEU A 51 -29.42 -14.01 20.79
C LEU A 51 -28.23 -14.49 21.64
N VAL A 52 -27.13 -13.76 21.52
CA VAL A 52 -26.02 -13.73 22.49
C VAL A 52 -26.58 -13.43 23.89
N LYS A 53 -26.63 -14.45 24.74
CA LYS A 53 -26.80 -14.28 26.20
C LYS A 53 -25.51 -13.68 26.77
N SER A 54 -25.55 -12.37 27.00
CA SER A 54 -24.55 -11.63 27.77
C SER A 54 -24.44 -12.21 29.18
N LYS A 55 -23.33 -12.90 29.47
CA LYS A 55 -22.91 -13.16 30.86
C LYS A 55 -21.98 -12.03 31.29
N ARG A 56 -22.53 -11.13 32.10
CA ARG A 56 -21.78 -10.18 32.93
C ARG A 56 -20.81 -10.96 33.82
N LYS A 57 -19.52 -10.62 33.78
CA LYS A 57 -18.61 -10.81 34.91
C LYS A 57 -18.06 -9.46 35.36
N THR A 58 -18.03 -9.36 36.67
CA THR A 58 -17.91 -8.18 37.52
C THR A 58 -16.50 -7.60 37.58
N SER A 59 -16.48 -6.30 37.86
CA SER A 59 -15.34 -5.44 38.23
C SER A 59 -14.35 -6.05 39.22
N ARG A 60 -13.05 -5.82 38.96
CA ARG A 60 -12.04 -5.38 39.95
C ARG A 60 -10.84 -4.77 39.23
N ASN A 61 -10.40 -3.61 39.70
CA ASN A 61 -9.27 -2.79 39.22
C ASN A 61 -8.16 -2.78 40.31
N PRO A 62 -7.08 -1.99 40.16
CA PRO A 62 -5.82 -2.20 39.45
C PRO A 62 -4.65 -2.49 40.42
N GLN A 63 -3.50 -2.97 39.92
CA GLN A 63 -2.21 -2.57 40.49
C GLN A 63 -1.05 -2.76 39.50
N GLU A 64 -0.25 -1.71 39.42
CA GLU A 64 0.90 -1.46 38.54
C GLU A 64 2.10 -2.36 38.88
N LYS A 65 2.93 -2.63 37.86
CA LYS A 65 4.39 -2.72 38.01
C LYS A 65 5.08 -2.54 36.66
N ASP A 66 5.85 -1.47 36.57
CA ASP A 66 6.93 -1.24 35.60
C ASP A 66 7.92 -2.41 35.59
N GLU A 67 8.27 -2.90 34.40
CA GLU A 67 9.63 -3.35 34.08
C GLU A 67 9.88 -3.16 32.58
N GLU A 68 10.87 -2.33 32.25
CA GLU A 68 11.48 -2.21 30.94
C GLU A 68 12.01 -3.56 30.44
N ARG A 69 11.53 -4.02 29.29
CA ARG A 69 12.29 -5.00 28.48
C ARG A 69 12.00 -4.89 26.99
N SER A 70 12.96 -4.28 26.31
CA SER A 70 13.46 -4.57 24.96
C SER A 70 12.49 -5.23 23.97
N LEU A 71 12.10 -4.45 22.96
CA LEU A 71 11.39 -4.87 21.75
C LEU A 71 12.05 -6.11 21.10
N PRO A 72 11.34 -7.24 20.99
CA PRO A 72 11.66 -8.25 20.00
C PRO A 72 10.96 -7.88 18.70
N ASP A 73 11.76 -7.80 17.64
CA ASP A 73 11.39 -7.79 16.23
C ASP A 73 10.23 -8.76 15.95
N GLN A 74 9.00 -8.24 15.93
CA GLN A 74 7.83 -9.00 15.52
C GLN A 74 7.85 -9.08 14.00
N ASN A 75 8.63 -10.06 13.53
CA ASN A 75 8.31 -10.98 12.45
C ASN A 75 6.96 -10.62 11.79
N LEU A 76 6.99 -10.17 10.54
CA LEU A 76 5.81 -10.03 9.69
C LEU A 76 5.07 -11.36 9.73
N GLN A 77 4.09 -11.46 10.63
CA GLN A 77 3.18 -12.57 10.67
C GLN A 77 2.41 -12.47 9.36
N GLU A 78 2.82 -13.26 8.37
CA GLU A 78 2.02 -13.53 7.19
C GLU A 78 0.65 -13.90 7.72
N GLU A 79 -0.32 -12.99 7.58
CA GLU A 79 -1.72 -13.27 7.88
C GLU A 79 -2.09 -14.46 7.00
N GLY A 80 -2.10 -15.64 7.61
CA GLY A 80 -2.14 -16.91 6.90
C GLY A 80 -3.39 -16.99 6.05
N GLU A 81 -3.22 -17.31 4.78
CA GLU A 81 -4.34 -17.57 3.89
C GLU A 81 -5.12 -18.77 4.40
N TYR A 82 -6.45 -18.62 4.48
CA TYR A 82 -7.33 -19.70 4.91
C TYR A 82 -8.51 -19.85 3.96
N VAL A 83 -8.97 -21.09 3.80
CA VAL A 83 -10.16 -21.43 3.03
C VAL A 83 -11.39 -21.04 3.85
N LEU A 84 -12.34 -20.33 3.22
CA LEU A 84 -13.56 -19.86 3.90
C LEU A 84 -14.67 -20.91 3.91
N ASP A 85 -14.66 -21.85 2.97
CA ASP A 85 -15.70 -22.85 2.86
C ASP A 85 -15.61 -23.88 4.00
N SER A 86 -16.77 -24.24 4.57
CA SER A 86 -16.86 -25.30 5.58
C SER A 86 -16.39 -26.63 5.00
N ALA A 87 -15.70 -27.44 5.81
CA ALA A 87 -15.26 -28.76 5.40
C ALA A 87 -16.43 -29.58 4.82
N PRO A 88 -16.19 -30.35 3.74
CA PRO A 88 -17.26 -31.15 3.13
C PRO A 88 -17.89 -32.07 4.19
N PRO A 89 -19.23 -32.25 4.18
CA PRO A 89 -19.89 -33.14 5.11
C PRO A 89 -19.31 -34.56 5.00
N PRO A 90 -19.26 -35.32 6.12
CA PRO A 90 -18.75 -36.68 6.09
C PRO A 90 -19.54 -37.53 5.09
N LEU A 91 -18.83 -38.38 4.34
CA LEU A 91 -19.44 -39.23 3.32
C LEU A 91 -20.55 -40.09 3.91
N THR A 92 -21.73 -40.01 3.29
CA THR A 92 -22.89 -40.84 3.62
C THR A 92 -22.58 -42.32 3.37
N LEU A 93 -23.31 -43.23 4.02
CA LEU A 93 -23.11 -44.66 3.84
C LEU A 93 -23.28 -45.07 2.36
N ALA A 94 -24.24 -44.50 1.64
CA ALA A 94 -24.44 -44.74 0.20
C ALA A 94 -23.23 -44.32 -0.65
N GLN A 95 -22.57 -43.21 -0.31
CA GLN A 95 -21.37 -42.75 -1.00
C GLN A 95 -20.17 -43.66 -0.72
N LYS A 96 -20.02 -44.15 0.52
CA LYS A 96 -18.97 -45.11 0.89
C LYS A 96 -19.14 -46.47 0.20
N LEU A 97 -20.39 -46.89 -0.01
CA LEU A 97 -20.73 -48.13 -0.71
C LEU A 97 -20.71 -48.00 -2.24
N GLY A 98 -20.44 -46.81 -2.79
CA GLY A 98 -20.41 -46.57 -4.22
C GLY A 98 -21.79 -46.60 -4.90
N LEU A 99 -22.88 -46.56 -4.12
CA LEU A 99 -24.26 -46.47 -4.63
C LEU A 99 -24.57 -45.08 -5.16
N VAL A 100 -23.89 -44.06 -4.62
CA VAL A 100 -23.98 -42.66 -5.04
C VAL A 100 -22.56 -42.12 -5.22
N ALA A 101 -22.33 -41.29 -6.23
CA ALA A 101 -21.03 -40.65 -6.43
C ALA A 101 -20.64 -39.80 -5.20
N SER A 102 -19.40 -39.98 -4.74
CA SER A 102 -18.81 -39.12 -3.72
C SER A 102 -18.78 -37.66 -4.21
N PRO A 103 -18.98 -36.65 -3.32
CA PRO A 103 -18.77 -35.27 -3.69
C PRO A 103 -17.36 -35.08 -4.25
N ALA A 104 -17.21 -34.21 -5.24
CA ALA A 104 -15.91 -33.87 -5.77
C ALA A 104 -15.01 -33.35 -4.62
N PRO A 105 -13.77 -33.86 -4.50
CA PRO A 105 -12.85 -33.34 -3.50
C PRO A 105 -12.59 -31.85 -3.77
N GLY A 106 -12.47 -31.07 -2.70
CA GLY A 106 -12.13 -29.66 -2.82
C GLY A 106 -10.75 -29.45 -3.43
N LEU A 107 -10.47 -28.24 -3.91
CA LEU A 107 -9.19 -27.89 -4.51
C LEU A 107 -8.05 -28.13 -3.52
N THR A 108 -7.03 -28.84 -3.99
CA THR A 108 -5.80 -29.10 -3.25
C THR A 108 -4.98 -27.81 -3.08
N GLU A 109 -4.08 -27.78 -2.10
CA GLU A 109 -3.19 -26.63 -1.86
C GLU A 109 -2.34 -26.31 -3.10
N GLY A 110 -1.93 -27.32 -3.87
CA GLY A 110 -1.19 -27.14 -5.12
C GLY A 110 -2.02 -26.44 -6.20
N GLU A 111 -3.30 -26.78 -6.33
CA GLU A 111 -4.21 -26.12 -7.27
C GLU A 111 -4.52 -24.68 -6.85
N TRP A 112 -4.69 -24.43 -5.55
CA TRP A 112 -4.86 -23.07 -5.03
C TRP A 112 -3.65 -22.18 -5.32
N ARG A 113 -2.42 -22.70 -5.22
CA ARG A 113 -1.22 -21.95 -5.64
C ARG A 113 -1.26 -21.60 -7.12
N GLN A 114 -1.76 -22.48 -7.99
CA GLN A 114 -1.90 -22.20 -9.42
C GLN A 114 -2.99 -21.15 -9.69
N VAL A 115 -4.14 -21.22 -9.00
CA VAL A 115 -5.21 -20.22 -9.09
C VAL A 115 -4.70 -18.86 -8.63
N LYS A 116 -3.95 -18.82 -7.51
CA LYS A 116 -3.32 -17.60 -7.00
C LYS A 116 -2.29 -17.05 -7.99
N ALA A 117 -1.41 -17.89 -8.53
CA ALA A 117 -0.43 -17.47 -9.53
C ALA A 117 -1.09 -16.85 -10.78
N ARG A 118 -2.19 -17.43 -11.25
CA ARG A 118 -2.98 -16.86 -12.36
C ARG A 118 -3.58 -15.50 -12.00
N SER A 119 -4.17 -15.38 -10.81
CA SER A 119 -4.73 -14.11 -10.31
C SER A 119 -3.67 -13.02 -10.20
N ILE A 120 -2.46 -13.36 -9.76
CA ILE A 120 -1.32 -12.43 -9.68
C ILE A 120 -0.87 -12.02 -11.09
N GLN A 121 -0.75 -12.97 -12.02
CA GLN A 121 -0.36 -12.70 -13.40
C GLN A 121 -1.35 -11.76 -14.11
N GLN A 122 -2.65 -11.91 -13.83
CA GLN A 122 -3.70 -11.05 -14.34
C GLN A 122 -3.75 -9.69 -13.63
N GLY A 123 -3.10 -9.56 -12.47
CA GLY A 123 -3.10 -8.33 -11.68
C GLY A 123 -4.45 -8.04 -11.01
N GLU A 124 -5.25 -9.06 -10.72
CA GLU A 124 -6.62 -8.91 -10.24
C GLU A 124 -6.70 -8.14 -8.91
N SER A 125 -5.77 -8.42 -7.98
CA SER A 125 -5.65 -7.70 -6.69
C SER A 125 -5.24 -6.23 -6.84
N GLY A 126 -4.79 -5.82 -8.03
CA GLY A 126 -4.48 -4.42 -8.36
C GLY A 126 -5.66 -3.65 -8.95
N GLN A 127 -6.68 -4.35 -9.43
CA GLN A 127 -7.91 -3.76 -9.96
C GLN A 127 -8.91 -3.50 -8.81
N PRO A 128 -9.84 -2.54 -8.97
CA PRO A 128 -10.89 -2.34 -7.98
C PRO A 128 -11.87 -3.51 -7.96
N CYS A 129 -12.51 -3.74 -6.82
CA CYS A 129 -13.52 -4.79 -6.68
C CYS A 129 -14.67 -4.57 -7.67
N ALA A 130 -15.01 -5.56 -8.50
CA ALA A 130 -16.05 -5.40 -9.51
C ALA A 130 -17.49 -5.19 -8.94
N ILE A 131 -17.72 -5.46 -7.65
CA ILE A 131 -19.02 -5.25 -6.99
C ILE A 131 -19.19 -3.80 -6.51
N CYS A 132 -18.27 -3.28 -5.69
CA CYS A 132 -18.36 -1.93 -5.13
C CYS A 132 -17.56 -0.87 -5.89
N ARG A 133 -16.68 -1.28 -6.82
CA ARG A 133 -15.77 -0.43 -7.61
C ARG A 133 -14.72 0.34 -6.80
N GLU A 134 -14.43 -0.12 -5.59
CA GLU A 134 -13.41 0.44 -4.71
C GLU A 134 -12.12 -0.39 -4.75
N GLU A 135 -10.98 0.27 -4.51
CA GLU A 135 -9.71 -0.43 -4.31
C GLU A 135 -9.73 -1.27 -3.03
N PHE A 136 -9.06 -2.42 -3.04
CA PHE A 136 -9.03 -3.33 -1.89
C PHE A 136 -8.30 -2.77 -0.66
N LEU A 137 -7.23 -2.01 -0.88
CA LEU A 137 -6.41 -1.41 0.18
C LEU A 137 -6.03 -2.43 1.28
N LEU A 138 -6.49 -2.23 2.52
CA LEU A 138 -6.26 -3.12 3.67
C LEU A 138 -7.46 -4.05 3.96
N GLN A 139 -8.52 -4.00 3.16
CA GLN A 139 -9.71 -4.80 3.40
C GLN A 139 -9.46 -6.29 3.07
N PRO A 140 -10.13 -7.23 3.79
CA PRO A 140 -10.01 -8.65 3.51
C PRO A 140 -10.60 -8.97 2.13
N GLN A 141 -9.77 -9.56 1.29
CA GLN A 141 -10.11 -9.95 -0.08
C GLN A 141 -10.21 -11.48 -0.18
N VAL A 142 -11.04 -11.95 -1.11
CA VAL A 142 -11.31 -13.36 -1.34
C VAL A 142 -11.02 -13.71 -2.79
N LEU A 143 -10.26 -14.78 -2.98
CA LEU A 143 -9.96 -15.41 -4.27
C LEU A 143 -10.91 -16.58 -4.49
N LEU A 144 -11.55 -16.59 -5.64
CA LEU A 144 -12.42 -17.67 -6.08
C LEU A 144 -11.63 -18.71 -6.88
N SER A 145 -12.12 -19.95 -6.93
CA SER A 145 -11.55 -21.00 -7.79
C SER A 145 -11.54 -20.66 -9.29
N CYS A 146 -12.36 -19.69 -9.71
CA CYS A 146 -12.35 -19.11 -11.06
C CYS A 146 -11.36 -17.95 -11.26
N SER A 147 -10.39 -17.77 -10.35
CA SER A 147 -9.34 -16.74 -10.34
C SER A 147 -9.81 -15.27 -10.27
N HIS A 148 -11.04 -15.03 -9.82
CA HIS A 148 -11.57 -13.68 -9.61
C HIS A 148 -11.46 -13.26 -8.15
N VAL A 149 -11.24 -11.96 -7.90
CA VAL A 149 -11.03 -11.41 -6.55
C VAL A 149 -12.11 -10.38 -6.19
N PHE A 150 -12.60 -10.46 -4.95
CA PHE A 150 -13.61 -9.55 -4.40
C PHE A 150 -13.33 -9.22 -2.94
N HIS A 151 -13.98 -8.18 -2.39
CA HIS A 151 -14.02 -8.00 -0.94
C HIS A 151 -14.81 -9.16 -0.32
N LYS A 152 -14.35 -9.66 0.83
CA LYS A 152 -15.06 -10.68 1.60
C LYS A 152 -16.51 -10.26 1.87
N THR A 153 -16.71 -9.00 2.25
CA THR A 153 -18.02 -8.41 2.55
C THR A 153 -18.89 -8.27 1.31
N CYS A 154 -18.34 -7.81 0.19
CA CYS A 154 -19.08 -7.67 -1.05
C CYS A 154 -19.55 -9.01 -1.61
N LEU A 155 -18.68 -10.03 -1.59
CA LEU A 155 -19.06 -11.37 -2.04
C LEU A 155 -20.17 -11.95 -1.15
N GLN A 156 -20.03 -11.84 0.17
CA GLN A 156 -21.06 -12.28 1.11
C GLN A 156 -22.39 -11.56 0.92
N ALA A 157 -22.37 -10.25 0.65
CA ALA A 157 -23.59 -9.50 0.35
C ALA A 157 -24.24 -9.96 -0.97
N PHE A 158 -23.43 -10.23 -1.99
CA PHE A 158 -23.90 -10.74 -3.28
C PHE A 158 -24.55 -12.13 -3.15
N GLU A 159 -23.93 -13.04 -2.40
CA GLU A 159 -24.47 -14.39 -2.16
C GLU A 159 -25.81 -14.32 -1.41
N ARG A 160 -25.92 -13.45 -0.40
CA ARG A 160 -27.16 -13.22 0.36
C ARG A 160 -28.28 -12.67 -0.52
N PHE A 161 -27.96 -11.72 -1.41
CA PHE A 161 -28.96 -11.09 -2.27
C PHE A 161 -29.41 -12.00 -3.42
N SER A 162 -28.46 -12.63 -4.10
CA SER A 162 -28.73 -13.47 -5.28
C SER A 162 -29.30 -14.85 -4.92
N ARG A 163 -29.16 -15.27 -3.65
CA ARG A 163 -29.52 -16.60 -3.14
C ARG A 163 -28.86 -17.75 -3.91
N ARG A 164 -27.78 -17.47 -4.64
CA ARG A 164 -27.03 -18.40 -5.48
C ARG A 164 -25.54 -18.15 -5.28
N LYS A 165 -24.78 -19.23 -5.07
CA LYS A 165 -23.31 -19.19 -4.98
C LYS A 165 -22.70 -19.26 -6.38
N CYS A 166 -22.67 -18.12 -7.08
CA CYS A 166 -22.14 -17.99 -8.43
C CYS A 166 -21.24 -16.77 -8.57
N CYS A 167 -20.18 -16.86 -9.38
CA CYS A 167 -19.22 -15.77 -9.50
C CYS A 167 -19.88 -14.53 -10.14
N PRO A 168 -19.77 -13.32 -9.56
CA PRO A 168 -20.35 -12.12 -10.14
C PRO A 168 -19.85 -11.77 -11.55
N MET A 169 -18.62 -12.19 -11.90
CA MET A 169 -18.01 -11.89 -13.20
C MET A 169 -18.25 -12.99 -14.24
N CYS A 170 -17.93 -14.25 -13.93
CA CYS A 170 -18.02 -15.34 -14.90
C CYS A 170 -19.21 -16.29 -14.71
N ARG A 171 -20.07 -16.04 -13.71
CA ARG A 171 -21.25 -16.85 -13.36
C ARG A 171 -20.97 -18.33 -13.08
N LYS A 172 -19.70 -18.74 -12.93
CA LYS A 172 -19.32 -20.09 -12.51
C LYS A 172 -19.97 -20.40 -11.16
N GLU A 173 -20.71 -21.50 -11.12
CA GLU A 173 -21.39 -22.00 -9.92
C GLU A 173 -20.44 -22.86 -9.08
N GLN A 174 -20.79 -23.05 -7.80
CA GLN A 174 -20.10 -23.97 -6.89
C GLN A 174 -18.59 -23.72 -6.81
N TYR A 175 -18.19 -22.44 -6.77
CA TYR A 175 -16.79 -22.09 -6.53
C TYR A 175 -16.39 -22.37 -5.09
N GLU A 176 -15.09 -22.53 -4.88
CA GLU A 176 -14.46 -22.44 -3.57
C GLU A 176 -13.85 -21.06 -3.38
N THR A 177 -13.67 -20.67 -2.12
CA THR A 177 -13.20 -19.35 -1.68
C THR A 177 -12.03 -19.45 -0.71
N ARG A 178 -11.01 -18.62 -0.96
CA ARG A 178 -9.82 -18.49 -0.11
C ARG A 178 -9.57 -17.03 0.22
N VAL A 179 -9.29 -16.70 1.48
CA VAL A 179 -8.87 -15.34 1.85
C VAL A 179 -7.43 -15.13 1.38
N ILE A 180 -7.19 -14.00 0.72
CA ILE A 180 -5.86 -13.57 0.28
C ILE A 180 -5.52 -12.20 0.86
N HIS A 181 -4.25 -11.80 0.84
CA HIS A 181 -3.79 -10.49 1.36
C HIS A 181 -2.89 -9.71 0.38
N ASP A 182 -2.81 -10.17 -0.88
CA ASP A 182 -2.02 -9.57 -1.96
C ASP A 182 -2.29 -8.07 -2.16
N ALA A 183 -3.54 -7.60 -2.16
CA ALA A 183 -3.81 -6.17 -2.33
C ALA A 183 -3.33 -5.34 -1.12
N ALA A 184 -3.41 -5.89 0.09
CA ALA A 184 -2.86 -5.25 1.28
C ALA A 184 -1.34 -5.13 1.19
N GLN A 185 -0.66 -6.15 0.65
CA GLN A 185 0.77 -6.08 0.37
C GLN A 185 1.09 -5.02 -0.69
N LEU A 186 0.36 -4.98 -1.81
CA LEU A 186 0.50 -3.95 -2.85
C LEU A 186 0.26 -2.54 -2.30
N PHE A 187 -0.76 -2.36 -1.45
CA PHE A 187 -1.07 -1.09 -0.84
C PHE A 187 0.02 -0.64 0.13
N ARG A 188 0.52 -1.54 0.99
CA ARG A 188 1.68 -1.26 1.87
C ARG A 188 2.89 -0.84 1.06
N HIS A 189 3.17 -1.50 -0.07
CA HIS A 189 4.26 -1.12 -0.98
C HIS A 189 4.04 0.29 -1.55
N LYS A 190 2.86 0.59 -2.09
CA LYS A 190 2.50 1.93 -2.61
C LYS A 190 2.71 3.01 -1.53
N CYS A 191 2.26 2.76 -0.30
CA CYS A 191 2.44 3.66 0.83
C CYS A 191 3.92 3.88 1.17
N ALA A 192 4.71 2.81 1.23
CA ALA A 192 6.15 2.89 1.47
C ALA A 192 6.85 3.73 0.40
N THR A 193 6.55 3.51 -0.89
CA THR A 193 7.10 4.31 -2.00
C THR A 193 6.77 5.80 -1.86
N ARG A 194 5.54 6.14 -1.47
CA ARG A 194 5.11 7.54 -1.25
C ARG A 194 5.89 8.20 -0.11
N ILE A 195 6.04 7.50 1.02
CA ILE A 195 6.80 8.00 2.18
C ILE A 195 8.27 8.21 1.79
N GLN A 196 8.87 7.21 1.15
CA GLN A 196 10.26 7.29 0.69
C GLN A 196 10.48 8.44 -0.30
N ALA A 197 9.58 8.64 -1.26
CA ALA A 197 9.66 9.74 -2.21
C ALA A 197 9.58 11.11 -1.50
N TYR A 198 8.65 11.25 -0.54
CA TYR A 198 8.51 12.48 0.24
C TYR A 198 9.76 12.78 1.06
N TRP A 199 10.31 11.76 1.75
CA TRP A 199 11.53 11.91 2.55
C TRP A 199 12.74 12.25 1.69
N ARG A 200 12.94 11.57 0.55
CA ARG A 200 14.01 11.88 -0.41
C ARG A 200 13.91 13.33 -0.86
N GLY A 201 12.71 13.77 -1.25
CA GLY A 201 12.46 15.17 -1.63
C GLY A 201 12.73 16.17 -0.51
N TYR A 202 12.35 15.85 0.73
CA TYR A 202 12.65 16.67 1.90
C TYR A 202 14.16 16.77 2.16
N ALA A 203 14.88 15.65 2.16
CA ALA A 203 16.33 15.61 2.37
C ALA A 203 17.06 16.45 1.31
N THR A 204 16.67 16.31 0.03
CA THR A 204 17.19 17.14 -1.06
C THR A 204 16.91 18.63 -0.81
N ARG A 205 15.67 19.02 -0.53
CA ARG A 205 15.33 20.44 -0.28
C ARG A 205 16.07 21.02 0.93
N LYS A 206 16.24 20.24 2.00
CA LYS A 206 17.03 20.64 3.18
C LYS A 206 18.49 20.89 2.80
N GLY A 207 19.10 19.98 2.04
CA GLY A 207 20.46 20.14 1.51
C GLY A 207 20.59 21.37 0.60
N PHE A 208 19.68 21.55 -0.35
CA PHE A 208 19.66 22.71 -1.25
C PHE A 208 19.42 24.04 -0.50
N ALA A 209 18.62 24.06 0.55
CA ALA A 209 18.42 25.25 1.37
C ALA A 209 19.72 25.68 2.09
N ILE A 210 20.51 24.71 2.57
CA ILE A 210 21.84 24.98 3.14
C ILE A 210 22.78 25.49 2.04
N LEU A 211 22.88 24.79 0.91
CA LEU A 211 23.73 25.22 -0.21
C LEU A 211 23.37 26.62 -0.70
N ARG A 212 22.08 26.95 -0.83
CA ARG A 212 21.61 28.29 -1.23
C ARG A 212 22.06 29.39 -0.27
N LYS A 213 22.34 29.09 1.01
CA LYS A 213 22.86 30.09 1.96
C LYS A 213 24.32 30.44 1.73
N TYR A 214 25.12 29.55 1.15
CA TYR A 214 26.58 29.73 1.03
C TYR A 214 27.08 29.81 -0.41
N SER A 215 26.38 29.17 -1.34
CA SER A 215 26.74 29.13 -2.75
C SER A 215 26.03 30.25 -3.51
N SER A 216 26.81 31.07 -4.22
CA SER A 216 26.29 32.08 -5.13
C SER A 216 25.59 31.43 -6.34
N PRO A 217 24.37 31.84 -6.70
CA PRO A 217 23.73 31.44 -7.95
C PRO A 217 24.58 31.83 -9.18
N GLN A 218 24.47 31.05 -10.26
CA GLN A 218 25.11 31.37 -11.55
C GLN A 218 24.35 32.46 -12.31
N ASP A 219 23.01 32.44 -12.24
CA ASP A 219 22.17 33.44 -12.90
C ASP A 219 22.44 34.84 -12.33
N LYS A 220 22.62 35.82 -13.22
CA LYS A 220 23.04 37.19 -12.88
C LYS A 220 22.03 37.89 -11.97
N HIS A 221 20.74 37.68 -12.19
CA HIS A 221 19.68 38.31 -11.40
C HIS A 221 19.58 37.70 -10.00
N GLN A 222 19.57 36.37 -9.91
CA GLN A 222 19.56 35.67 -8.62
C GLN A 222 20.85 35.90 -7.82
N ARG A 223 21.99 35.99 -8.50
CA ARG A 223 23.27 36.33 -7.88
C ARG A 223 23.24 37.72 -7.27
N ARG A 224 22.70 38.72 -7.99
CA ARG A 224 22.51 40.08 -7.45
C ARG A 224 21.65 40.05 -6.19
N LYS A 225 20.49 39.37 -6.22
CA LYS A 225 19.60 39.26 -5.05
C LYS A 225 20.27 38.55 -3.86
N PHE A 226 21.05 37.50 -4.12
CA PHE A 226 21.83 36.79 -3.09
C PHE A 226 22.84 37.72 -2.40
N PHE A 227 23.58 38.54 -3.17
CA PHE A 227 24.51 39.50 -2.58
C PHE A 227 23.79 40.67 -1.89
N GLU A 228 22.68 41.18 -2.44
CA GLU A 228 21.83 42.18 -1.76
C GLU A 228 21.46 41.71 -0.34
N GLU A 229 20.95 40.47 -0.20
CA GLU A 229 20.56 39.90 1.10
C GLU A 229 21.76 39.65 2.04
N LYS A 230 22.89 39.17 1.50
CA LYS A 230 24.10 38.92 2.28
C LYS A 230 24.76 40.18 2.82
N VAL A 231 24.60 41.29 2.12
CA VAL A 231 25.13 42.59 2.51
C VAL A 231 24.37 43.15 3.69
N ILE A 232 23.03 43.05 3.66
CA ILE A 232 22.17 43.46 4.79
C ILE A 232 22.48 42.64 6.05
N GLN A 233 22.85 41.36 5.90
CA GLN A 233 23.19 40.48 7.03
C GLN A 233 24.60 40.65 7.59
N ARG A 234 25.52 41.26 6.85
CA ARG A 234 26.92 41.44 7.25
C ARG A 234 27.16 42.93 7.46
N ASP A 235 26.82 43.41 8.65
CA ASP A 235 26.96 44.78 9.16
C ASP A 235 28.36 45.42 9.09
N VAL A 236 29.30 44.86 8.33
CA VAL A 236 30.67 45.36 8.25
C VAL A 236 31.23 45.10 6.86
N TRP A 237 31.28 46.14 6.03
CA TRP A 237 32.31 46.33 5.01
C TRP A 237 32.56 47.83 4.83
N ASP A 238 33.84 48.20 4.78
CA ASP A 238 34.25 49.54 4.40
C ASP A 238 34.13 49.73 2.89
N CYS A 239 33.84 50.95 2.46
CA CYS A 239 33.85 51.29 1.06
C CYS A 239 35.29 51.13 0.53
N PRO A 240 35.55 50.32 -0.51
CA PRO A 240 36.91 50.11 -1.00
C PRO A 240 37.58 51.37 -1.58
N ILE A 241 36.81 52.43 -1.84
CA ILE A 241 37.32 53.70 -2.37
C ILE A 241 37.76 54.64 -1.25
N CYS A 242 36.97 54.77 -0.18
CA CYS A 242 37.24 55.73 0.91
C CYS A 242 37.57 55.09 2.25
N LEU A 243 37.58 53.75 2.31
CA LEU A 243 37.88 52.94 3.48
C LEU A 243 37.02 53.27 4.72
N THR A 244 35.83 53.84 4.50
CA THR A 244 34.87 54.17 5.56
C THR A 244 33.69 53.19 5.51
N ALA A 245 33.12 52.85 6.67
CA ALA A 245 31.99 51.93 6.80
C ALA A 245 30.83 52.24 5.81
N LEU A 246 30.33 51.20 5.14
CA LEU A 246 29.18 51.29 4.24
C LEU A 246 27.85 51.37 5.02
N CYS A 247 27.77 50.77 6.21
CA CYS A 247 26.68 50.92 7.16
C CYS A 247 27.23 51.36 8.52
N SER A 248 26.65 52.39 9.13
CA SER A 248 26.82 52.65 10.57
C SER A 248 25.51 52.24 11.25
N PRO A 249 25.44 51.07 11.90
CA PRO A 249 24.34 50.76 12.80
C PRO A 249 24.38 51.79 13.93
N GLY A 250 23.26 52.45 14.20
CA GLY A 250 23.19 53.58 15.12
C GLY A 250 23.86 53.32 16.47
N LEU A 251 24.86 54.13 16.80
CA LEU A 251 25.05 54.55 18.17
C LEU A 251 23.94 55.58 18.49
N PRO A 252 23.31 55.50 19.67
CA PRO A 252 22.32 56.51 20.06
C PRO A 252 23.01 57.87 20.09
N ALA A 253 22.33 58.84 19.49
CA ALA A 253 22.75 60.22 19.40
C ALA A 253 22.87 60.82 20.81
N GLU A 254 24.09 60.91 21.32
CA GLU A 254 24.39 61.77 22.46
C GLU A 254 25.34 62.88 22.00
N ALA A 255 24.78 64.08 22.05
CA ALA A 255 25.39 65.39 22.20
C ALA A 255 26.44 65.87 21.16
N GLU A 256 25.97 66.87 20.40
CA GLU A 256 26.68 68.13 20.16
C GLU A 256 27.89 68.12 19.20
N THR A 257 27.61 68.33 17.92
CA THR A 257 27.99 69.56 17.17
C THR A 257 27.44 69.46 15.74
N SER A 258 26.75 70.52 15.32
CA SER A 258 26.18 70.81 13.99
C SER A 258 26.49 69.85 12.82
N GLN A 259 25.52 68.98 12.53
CA GLN A 259 25.09 68.38 11.24
C GLN A 259 24.87 66.87 11.39
N PRO A 260 23.67 66.34 11.07
CA PRO A 260 23.45 64.89 11.07
C PRO A 260 24.39 64.23 10.07
N PRO A 261 24.99 63.06 10.35
CA PRO A 261 25.79 62.35 9.36
C PRO A 261 24.85 62.02 8.20
N ARG A 262 25.00 62.74 7.09
CA ARG A 262 24.23 62.51 5.87
C ARG A 262 24.40 61.04 5.51
N GLY A 263 23.33 60.25 5.68
CA GLY A 263 23.32 58.84 5.33
C GLY A 263 23.84 58.68 3.91
N ARG A 264 25.08 58.17 3.77
CA ARG A 264 25.69 57.95 2.47
C ARG A 264 24.94 56.79 1.82
N ARG A 265 24.09 57.10 0.85
CA ARG A 265 23.35 56.11 0.06
C ARG A 265 24.33 55.09 -0.52
N LEU A 266 23.92 53.82 -0.56
CA LEU A 266 24.75 52.73 -1.04
C LEU A 266 24.41 52.39 -2.49
N VAL A 267 25.41 51.89 -3.20
CA VAL A 267 25.28 51.51 -4.60
C VAL A 267 25.82 50.12 -4.82
N LEU A 268 24.96 49.24 -5.32
CA LEU A 268 25.32 47.89 -5.75
C LEU A 268 25.51 47.82 -7.25
N LEU A 269 26.69 47.37 -7.65
CA LEU A 269 27.03 47.13 -9.04
C LEU A 269 26.53 45.76 -9.51
N SER A 270 26.31 45.58 -10.82
CA SER A 270 25.92 44.28 -11.40
C SER A 270 27.00 43.19 -11.29
N CYS A 271 28.24 43.57 -10.95
CA CYS A 271 29.30 42.66 -10.57
C CYS A 271 29.25 42.25 -9.08
N SER A 272 28.24 42.71 -8.32
CA SER A 272 28.01 42.41 -6.90
C SER A 272 28.97 43.10 -5.92
N HIS A 273 29.55 44.23 -6.33
CA HIS A 273 30.39 45.09 -5.48
C HIS A 273 29.63 46.31 -4.98
N LEU A 274 29.97 46.77 -3.78
CA LEU A 274 29.30 47.87 -3.09
C LEU A 274 30.22 49.05 -2.83
N PHE A 275 29.65 50.25 -2.96
CA PHE A 275 30.33 51.52 -2.71
C PHE A 275 29.35 52.54 -2.13
N HIS A 276 29.85 53.57 -1.46
CA HIS A 276 29.03 54.77 -1.25
C HIS A 276 28.74 55.41 -2.60
N GLN A 277 27.51 55.90 -2.79
CA GLN A 277 27.12 56.69 -3.95
C GLN A 277 28.12 57.81 -4.28
N PRO A 278 28.48 58.70 -3.34
CA PRO A 278 29.43 59.77 -3.63
C PRO A 278 30.82 59.26 -4.04
N CYS A 279 31.28 58.14 -3.48
CA CYS A 279 32.59 57.59 -3.81
C CYS A 279 32.62 57.00 -5.22
N LEU A 280 31.56 56.30 -5.63
CA LEU A 280 31.46 55.77 -6.98
C LEU A 280 31.28 56.89 -8.01
N GLU A 281 30.44 57.89 -7.72
CA GLU A 281 30.23 59.04 -8.61
C GLU A 281 31.53 59.85 -8.81
N ALA A 282 32.31 60.05 -7.73
CA ALA A 282 33.63 60.67 -7.85
C ALA A 282 34.54 59.84 -8.76
N PHE A 283 34.64 58.52 -8.53
CA PHE A 283 35.43 57.63 -9.38
C PHE A 283 35.01 57.69 -10.85
N GLU A 284 33.71 57.71 -11.14
CA GLU A 284 33.18 57.82 -12.49
C GLU A 284 33.56 59.18 -13.13
N ALA A 285 33.47 60.28 -12.38
CA ALA A 285 33.79 61.63 -12.87
C ALA A 285 35.28 61.83 -13.17
N PHE A 286 36.18 61.18 -12.43
CA PHE A 286 37.63 61.22 -12.68
C PHE A 286 38.09 60.21 -13.75
N SER A 287 37.20 59.33 -14.22
CA SER A 287 37.57 58.35 -15.24
C SER A 287 37.58 58.98 -16.64
N ILE A 288 38.65 58.69 -17.40
CA ILE A 288 38.78 59.11 -18.80
C ILE A 288 37.89 58.25 -19.73
N GLN A 289 37.39 57.11 -19.23
CA GLN A 289 36.59 56.17 -20.01
C GLN A 289 35.12 56.58 -20.01
N THR A 290 34.46 56.52 -21.18
CA THR A 290 33.01 56.78 -21.32
C THR A 290 32.15 55.76 -20.56
N ARG A 291 32.70 54.58 -20.25
CA ARG A 291 32.10 53.54 -19.40
C ARG A 291 33.15 53.00 -18.42
N PRO A 292 33.34 53.64 -17.26
CA PRO A 292 34.34 53.20 -16.30
C PRO A 292 34.03 51.79 -15.77
N PRO A 293 35.03 50.89 -15.69
CA PRO A 293 34.86 49.55 -15.17
C PRO A 293 34.81 49.55 -13.64
N CYS A 294 34.32 48.46 -13.04
CA CYS A 294 34.24 48.36 -11.58
C CYS A 294 35.62 48.55 -10.93
N PRO A 295 35.77 49.42 -9.89
CA PRO A 295 37.04 49.65 -9.22
C PRO A 295 37.71 48.37 -8.65
N LEU A 296 36.89 47.38 -8.26
CA LEU A 296 37.37 46.14 -7.66
C LEU A 296 37.71 45.05 -8.69
N CYS A 297 36.79 44.74 -9.60
CA CYS A 297 36.94 43.59 -10.50
C CYS A 297 37.08 43.95 -11.99
N ARG A 298 37.12 45.24 -12.30
CA ARG A 298 37.27 45.78 -13.66
C ARG A 298 36.20 45.34 -14.68
N SER A 299 35.12 44.72 -14.23
CA SER A 299 34.02 44.32 -15.11
C SER A 299 33.13 45.51 -15.46
N ALA A 300 32.52 45.50 -16.64
CA ALA A 300 31.45 46.43 -16.98
C ALA A 300 30.26 46.25 -16.03
N TYR A 301 29.64 47.35 -15.61
CA TYR A 301 28.57 47.29 -14.62
C TYR A 301 27.36 48.18 -14.91
N HIS A 302 26.22 47.78 -14.34
CA HIS A 302 25.08 48.65 -14.08
C HIS A 302 24.98 48.87 -12.57
N LYS A 303 24.68 50.10 -12.16
CA LYS A 303 24.53 50.47 -10.76
C LYS A 303 23.06 50.53 -10.34
N LYS A 304 22.77 50.18 -9.09
CA LYS A 304 21.45 50.29 -8.45
C LYS A 304 21.64 50.89 -7.06
N LEU A 305 20.85 51.91 -6.74
CA LEU A 305 20.80 52.49 -5.38
C LEU A 305 20.07 51.51 -4.45
N ILE A 306 20.61 51.32 -3.25
CA ILE A 306 20.03 50.50 -2.17
C ILE A 306 19.85 51.38 -0.93
#